data_AF-A0A3B9QL37-F1
#
_entry.id   AF-A0A3B9QL37-F1
#
_cell.length_a   1.000
_cell.length_b   1.000
_cell.length_c   1.000
_cell.angle_alpha   90.00
_cell.angle_beta   90.00
_cell.angle_gamma   90.00
#
_symmetry.space_group_name_H-M   'P 1'
#
loop_
_entity.id
_entity.type
_entity.pdbx_description
1 polymer ?
#
loop_
_entity_poly.entity_id
_entity_poly.type
_entity_poly.pdbx_seq_one_letter_code
_entity_poly.pdbx_strand_id
1 'polypeptide(L)' 'LERRGLPGVFVATTQFIDGAEVQGKALGFDAAAVWVEHPIQDRTDDEMVTIADKAIDELLEQITKQ' A
#
# COMPACT_ATOMS: atom_id res chain seq x y z
N LEU A 1 -10.00 -7.99 -6.88
CA LEU A 1 -10.03 -6.84 -7.81
C LEU A 1 -9.69 -7.30 -9.21
N GLU A 2 -8.59 -8.05 -9.35
CA GLU A 2 -8.14 -8.72 -10.59
C GLU A 2 -9.24 -9.50 -11.35
N ARG A 3 -9.94 -10.46 -10.72
CA ARG A 3 -11.05 -11.20 -11.39
C ARG A 3 -12.17 -10.30 -11.94
N ARG A 4 -12.28 -9.07 -11.44
CA ARG A 4 -13.28 -8.07 -11.87
C ARG A 4 -12.72 -7.08 -12.88
N GLY A 5 -11.45 -7.22 -13.29
CA GLY A 5 -10.77 -6.27 -14.18
C GLY A 5 -10.56 -4.89 -13.58
N LEU A 6 -10.58 -4.78 -12.24
CA LEU A 6 -10.41 -3.50 -11.56
C LEU A 6 -8.95 -3.33 -11.13
N PRO A 7 -8.31 -2.19 -11.45
CA PRO A 7 -6.99 -1.87 -10.92
C PRO A 7 -7.06 -1.76 -9.39
N GLY A 8 -5.98 -2.13 -8.73
CA GLY A 8 -5.88 -2.10 -7.29
C GLY A 8 -4.47 -1.76 -6.85
N VAL A 9 -4.40 -0.92 -5.83
CA VAL A 9 -3.18 -0.59 -5.09
C VAL A 9 -3.47 -0.91 -3.64
N PHE A 10 -2.53 -1.54 -2.94
CA PHE A 10 -2.67 -1.77 -1.51
C PHE A 10 -1.75 -0.85 -0.72
N VAL A 11 -2.12 -0.58 0.53
CA VAL A 11 -1.30 0.18 1.47
C VAL A 11 -0.96 -0.70 2.67
N ALA A 12 0.28 -0.69 3.10
CA ALA A 12 0.76 -1.46 4.25
C ALA A 12 1.96 -0.75 4.91
N THR A 13 2.30 -1.15 6.14
CA THR A 13 3.49 -0.61 6.80
C THR A 13 4.76 -1.21 6.21
N THR A 14 5.87 -0.49 6.31
CA THR A 14 7.17 -0.88 5.75
C THR A 14 7.68 -2.26 6.17
N GLN A 15 7.23 -2.87 7.27
CA GLN A 15 7.69 -4.23 7.62
C GLN A 15 7.10 -5.33 6.77
N PHE A 16 6.07 -5.04 5.98
CA PHE A 16 5.49 -6.02 5.07
C PHE A 16 6.19 -6.05 3.70
N ILE A 17 7.18 -5.19 3.45
CA ILE A 17 7.89 -5.11 2.16
C ILE A 17 8.50 -6.46 1.78
N ASP A 18 9.29 -7.06 2.67
CA ASP A 18 9.98 -8.33 2.39
C ASP A 18 8.97 -9.48 2.12
N GLY A 19 7.92 -9.56 2.94
CA GLY A 19 6.85 -10.54 2.74
C GLY A 19 6.11 -10.37 1.41
N ALA A 20 5.81 -9.12 1.04
CA ALA A 20 5.16 -8.80 -0.23
C ALA A 20 6.07 -9.13 -1.43
N GLU A 21 7.37 -8.84 -1.35
CA GLU A 21 8.32 -9.19 -2.40
C GLU A 21 8.45 -10.70 -2.59
N VAL A 22 8.61 -11.46 -1.50
CA VAL A 22 8.74 -12.91 -1.54
C VAL A 22 7.48 -13.54 -2.12
N GLN A 23 6.31 -13.08 -1.66
CA GLN A 23 5.03 -13.58 -2.15
C GLN A 23 4.78 -13.19 -3.62
N GLY A 24 5.09 -11.96 -4.00
CA GLY A 24 4.95 -11.49 -5.38
C GLY A 24 5.80 -12.30 -6.35
N LYS A 25 7.07 -12.56 -6.00
CA LYS A 25 7.97 -13.45 -6.76
C LYS A 25 7.41 -14.87 -6.88
N ALA A 26 6.89 -15.44 -5.79
CA ALA A 26 6.32 -16.79 -5.79
C ALA A 26 5.05 -16.89 -6.64
N LEU A 27 4.24 -15.83 -6.70
CA LEU A 27 3.01 -15.77 -7.49
C LEU A 27 3.24 -15.28 -8.93
N GLY A 28 4.43 -14.78 -9.27
CA GLY A 28 4.72 -14.15 -10.56
C GLY A 28 3.94 -12.85 -10.75
N PHE A 29 3.62 -12.15 -9.66
CA PHE A 29 2.79 -10.95 -9.67
C PHE A 29 3.46 -9.83 -8.88
N ASP A 30 3.57 -8.65 -9.49
CA ASP A 30 4.07 -7.44 -8.83
C ASP A 30 2.91 -6.49 -8.59
N ALA A 31 2.46 -6.42 -7.34
CA ALA A 31 1.30 -5.65 -6.94
C ALA A 31 1.71 -4.21 -6.61
N ALA A 32 1.02 -3.24 -7.21
CA ALA A 32 1.21 -1.83 -6.85
C ALA A 32 0.92 -1.62 -5.35
N ALA A 33 1.86 -0.96 -4.67
CA ALA A 33 1.86 -0.80 -3.22
C ALA A 33 2.31 0.60 -2.82
N VAL A 34 1.70 1.14 -1.76
CA VAL A 34 2.18 2.34 -1.06
C VAL A 34 2.56 1.94 0.37
N TRP A 35 3.73 2.40 0.82
CA TRP A 35 4.29 1.98 2.10
C TRP A 35 4.28 3.11 3.11
N VAL A 36 3.66 2.87 4.27
CA VAL A 36 3.57 3.86 5.35
C VAL A 36 4.45 3.50 6.55
N GLU A 37 4.73 4.51 7.38
CA GLU A 37 5.55 4.38 8.58
C GLU A 37 4.95 3.42 9.64
N HIS A 38 5.83 2.79 10.43
CA HIS A 38 5.46 1.90 11.53
C HIS A 38 5.83 2.50 12.90
N PRO A 39 5.11 2.20 13.99
CA PRO A 39 3.83 1.49 14.08
C PRO A 39 2.65 2.21 13.45
N ILE A 40 1.67 1.43 13.01
CA ILE A 40 0.32 1.96 12.70
C ILE A 40 -0.61 1.80 13.91
N GLN A 41 -0.28 0.87 14.83
CA GLN A 41 -0.93 0.71 16.12
C GLN A 41 -0.49 1.80 17.11
N ASP A 42 -1.32 2.04 18.12
CA ASP A 42 -1.04 2.98 19.24
C ASP A 42 -0.73 4.42 18.80
N ARG A 43 -1.34 4.85 17.68
CA ARG A 43 -1.31 6.23 17.18
C ARG A 43 -2.52 7.02 17.66
N THR A 44 -2.32 8.33 17.82
CA THR A 44 -3.41 9.28 17.96
C THR A 44 -4.15 9.50 16.64
N ASP A 45 -5.37 10.04 16.72
CA ASP A 45 -6.17 10.35 15.53
C ASP A 45 -5.43 11.32 14.58
N ASP A 46 -4.79 12.35 15.12
CA ASP A 46 -4.05 13.34 14.32
C ASP A 46 -2.83 12.73 13.61
N GLU A 47 -2.13 11.80 14.27
CA GLU A 47 -1.02 11.06 13.65
C GLU A 47 -1.53 10.16 12.52
N MET A 48 -2.68 9.50 12.71
CA MET A 48 -3.28 8.64 11.68
C MET A 48 -3.75 9.45 10.47
N VAL A 49 -4.37 10.61 10.68
CA VAL A 49 -4.74 11.53 9.59
C VAL A 49 -3.50 11.99 8.84
N THR A 50 -2.45 12.37 9.57
CA THR A 50 -1.18 12.78 8.95
C THR A 50 -0.56 11.67 8.08
N ILE A 51 -0.61 10.41 8.53
CA ILE A 51 -0.14 9.27 7.73
C ILE A 51 -0.99 9.09 6.47
N ALA A 52 -2.32 9.21 6.60
CA ALA A 52 -3.24 9.07 5.47
C ALA A 52 -3.02 10.19 4.42
N ASP A 53 -2.88 11.43 4.86
CA ASP A 53 -2.63 12.59 4.00
C ASP A 53 -1.30 12.47 3.24
N LYS A 54 -0.26 11.90 3.87
CA LYS A 54 1.01 11.63 3.18
C LYS A 54 0.86 10.53 2.10
N ALA A 55 -0.01 9.55 2.32
CA ALA A 55 -0.12 8.38 1.45
C ALA A 55 -1.12 8.56 0.29
N ILE A 56 -2.11 9.45 0.43
CA ILE A 56 -3.23 9.52 -0.50
C ILE A 56 -2.82 9.93 -1.92
N ASP A 57 -1.91 10.88 -2.06
CA ASP A 57 -1.45 11.35 -3.37
C ASP A 57 -0.72 10.23 -4.12
N GLU A 58 0.13 9.46 -3.43
CA GLU A 58 0.82 8.31 -4.00
C GLU A 58 -0.16 7.19 -4.38
N LEU A 59 -1.17 6.92 -3.54
CA LEU A 59 -2.22 5.93 -3.83
C LEU A 59 -3.01 6.29 -5.09
N LEU A 60 -3.39 7.56 -5.22
CA LEU A 60 -4.11 8.06 -6.39
C LEU A 60 -3.24 7.99 -7.65
N GLU A 61 -1.96 8.35 -7.55
CA GLU A 61 -1.02 8.26 -8.65
C GLU A 61 -0.86 6.80 -9.13
N GLN A 62 -0.66 5.86 -8.20
CA GLN A 62 -0.48 4.45 -8.51
C GLN A 62 -1.73 3.79 -9.12
N ILE A 63 -2.94 4.22 -8.72
CA ILE A 63 -4.18 3.61 -9.25
C ILE A 63 -4.64 4.24 -10.57
N THR A 64 -4.18 5.45 -10.91
CA THR A 64 -4.60 6.19 -12.11
C THR A 64 -3.60 6.22 -13.24
N LYS A 65 -2.29 6.01 -12.96
CA LYS A 65 -1.29 5.82 -14.01
C LYS A 65 -1.58 4.50 -14.74
N GLN A 66 -2.07 4.61 -15.98
CA GLN A 66 -2.22 3.50 -16.94
C GLN A 66 -1.06 3.51 -17.94
#